data_AF-A0A523PHC3-F1
#
_entry.id   AF-A0A523PHC3-F1
#
_cell.length_a   1.000
_cell.length_b   1.000
_cell.length_c   1.000
_cell.angle_alpha   90.00
_cell.angle_beta   90.00
_cell.angle_gamma   90.00
#
_symmetry.space_group_name_H-M   'P 1'
#
loop_
_entity.id
_entity.type
_entity.pdbx_description
1 polymer ?
#
loop_
_entity_poly.entity_id
_entity_poly.type
_entity_poly.pdbx_seq_one_letter_code
_entity_poly.pdbx_strand_id
1 'polypeptide(L)'
;MDRLSDTPEQSGASGDYYGGIDFGLLYQYTDRVSLGEHVGYSFEYDYNSIGAGGSVAVESEDKNSILTYSLDTFFDTVDIIRFDGTDDEGSDDHISIAGTINLYRVLSPKTHGQFGLTVSSQSGFLETPFNSVMIQDPVTSAVTSEVTEELSDSRLRAALYGTVRHSLRPGLPWSSAVATTPTTGRVGAPRARGKLKPPRRHRPPEPSRPGVGPRPCPAKRSTFSVVSAELPSR
;
A
#
# COMPACT_ATOMS: atom_id res chain seq x y z
N MET A 1 -41.10 4.09 -9.10
CA MET A 1 -39.87 3.30 -8.85
C MET A 1 -39.69 3.28 -7.33
N ASP A 2 -40.48 2.44 -6.66
CA ASP A 2 -40.38 2.15 -5.22
C ASP A 2 -40.18 0.63 -5.10
N ARG A 3 -38.99 0.16 -5.51
CA ARG A 3 -38.65 -1.27 -5.52
C ARG A 3 -37.68 -1.67 -4.39
N LEU A 4 -37.28 -0.70 -3.56
CA LEU A 4 -36.32 -0.88 -2.47
C LEU A 4 -36.88 -0.51 -1.08
N SER A 5 -38.16 -0.14 -0.98
CA SER A 5 -38.77 0.25 0.31
C SER A 5 -39.17 -0.94 1.20
N ASP A 6 -39.27 -2.14 0.63
CA ASP A 6 -39.60 -3.39 1.34
C ASP A 6 -38.37 -4.16 1.84
N THR A 7 -37.16 -3.62 1.66
CA THR A 7 -35.93 -4.09 2.30
C THR A 7 -35.44 -3.00 3.26
N PRO A 8 -36.08 -2.81 4.43
CA PRO A 8 -35.72 -1.75 5.38
C PRO A 8 -34.36 -2.01 6.05
N GLU A 9 -33.83 -3.22 5.91
CA GLU A 9 -32.54 -3.62 6.44
C GLU A 9 -31.48 -3.27 5.39
N GLN A 10 -30.91 -2.07 5.54
CA GLN A 10 -29.58 -1.79 5.04
C GLN A 10 -28.69 -2.96 5.45
N SER A 11 -28.22 -3.73 4.46
CA SER A 11 -27.45 -4.97 4.62
C SER A 11 -26.54 -4.94 5.85
N GLY A 12 -26.53 -6.05 6.60
CA GLY A 12 -25.67 -6.27 7.78
C GLY A 12 -24.17 -6.05 7.52
N ALA A 13 -23.76 -5.86 6.26
CA ALA A 13 -22.41 -5.51 5.82
C ALA A 13 -22.04 -4.02 5.97
N SER A 14 -22.82 -3.18 6.65
CA SER A 14 -22.53 -1.72 6.78
C SER A 14 -21.55 -1.33 7.91
N GLY A 15 -20.70 -2.27 8.35
CA GLY A 15 -19.62 -2.01 9.28
C GLY A 15 -18.41 -1.38 8.60
N ASP A 16 -18.37 -0.06 8.43
CA ASP A 16 -17.28 0.69 7.78
C ASP A 16 -15.99 0.81 8.63
N TYR A 17 -15.53 -0.29 9.24
CA TYR A 17 -14.33 -0.30 10.06
C TYR A 17 -13.23 -1.11 9.41
N TYR A 18 -12.22 -0.42 8.90
CA TYR A 18 -10.96 -1.02 8.47
C TYR A 18 -9.87 -0.77 9.50
N GLY A 19 -9.10 -1.80 9.82
CA GLY A 19 -7.90 -1.70 10.64
C GLY A 19 -6.78 -2.57 10.06
N GLY A 20 -5.54 -2.11 10.21
CA GLY A 20 -4.40 -2.90 9.77
C GLY A 20 -3.07 -2.45 10.34
N ILE A 21 -2.11 -3.36 10.30
CA ILE A 21 -0.72 -3.14 10.69
C ILE A 21 0.20 -3.81 9.68
N ASP A 22 1.26 -3.12 9.28
CA ASP A 22 2.29 -3.66 8.39
C ASP A 22 3.67 -3.32 8.96
N PHE A 23 4.56 -4.31 8.94
CA PHE A 23 5.93 -4.20 9.39
C PHE A 23 6.86 -4.54 8.23
N GLY A 24 7.64 -3.57 7.80
CA GLY A 24 8.66 -3.73 6.76
C GLY A 24 10.09 -3.58 7.26
N LEU A 25 10.99 -4.39 6.71
CA LEU A 25 12.44 -4.30 6.87
C LEU A 25 13.09 -4.07 5.51
N LEU A 26 14.02 -3.12 5.44
CA LEU A 26 14.91 -2.93 4.30
C LEU A 26 16.36 -3.09 4.76
N TYR A 27 17.07 -4.00 4.12
CA TYR A 27 18.45 -4.35 4.45
C TYR A 27 19.37 -4.17 3.24
N GLN A 28 20.34 -3.27 3.36
CA GLN A 28 21.38 -3.09 2.36
C GLN A 28 22.42 -4.22 2.51
N TYR A 29 22.35 -5.25 1.67
CA TYR A 29 23.27 -6.40 1.72
C TYR A 29 24.66 -6.04 1.18
N THR A 30 24.72 -5.26 0.10
CA THR A 30 25.97 -4.67 -0.44
C THR A 30 25.70 -3.25 -0.91
N ASP A 31 26.71 -2.51 -1.37
CA ASP A 31 26.52 -1.17 -1.95
C ASP A 31 25.60 -1.12 -3.18
N ARG A 32 25.21 -2.28 -3.74
CA ARG A 32 24.36 -2.39 -4.94
C ARG A 32 23.14 -3.30 -4.77
N VAL A 33 23.06 -4.06 -3.69
CA VAL A 33 21.98 -5.02 -3.47
C VAL A 33 21.28 -4.71 -2.16
N SER A 34 19.98 -4.51 -2.21
CA SER A 34 19.12 -4.37 -1.04
C SER A 34 18.04 -5.43 -1.04
N LEU A 35 17.75 -5.95 0.15
CA LEU A 35 16.67 -6.90 0.42
C LEU A 35 15.56 -6.15 1.14
N GLY A 36 14.32 -6.46 0.80
CA GLY A 36 13.14 -6.00 1.53
C GLY A 36 12.31 -7.18 1.99
N GLU A 37 11.73 -7.08 3.17
CA GLU A 37 10.77 -8.04 3.71
C GLU A 37 9.64 -7.25 4.36
N HIS A 38 8.41 -7.76 4.32
CA HIS A 38 7.34 -7.21 5.13
C HIS A 38 6.32 -8.28 5.53
N VAL A 39 5.61 -8.01 6.61
CA VAL A 39 4.47 -8.79 7.09
C VAL A 39 3.39 -7.83 7.56
N GLY A 40 2.15 -8.11 7.19
CA GLY A 40 1.02 -7.29 7.54
C GLY A 40 -0.20 -8.12 7.93
N TYR A 41 -1.07 -7.50 8.70
CA TYR A 41 -2.38 -8.02 9.04
C TYR A 41 -3.39 -6.90 8.89
N SER A 42 -4.52 -7.16 8.24
CA SER A 42 -5.66 -6.24 8.15
C SER A 42 -6.95 -6.97 8.46
N PHE A 43 -7.92 -6.22 8.93
CA PHE A 43 -9.25 -6.70 9.24
C PHE A 43 -10.29 -5.62 8.90
N GLU A 44 -11.43 -6.08 8.44
CA GLU A 44 -12.67 -5.36 8.27
C GLU A 44 -13.77 -6.11 9.03
N TYR A 45 -15.03 -5.73 8.88
CA TYR A 45 -16.14 -6.38 9.56
C TYR A 45 -16.32 -7.85 9.15
N ASP A 46 -16.13 -8.15 7.87
CA ASP A 46 -16.39 -9.42 7.19
C ASP A 46 -15.16 -9.94 6.42
N TYR A 47 -13.99 -9.39 6.70
CA TYR A 47 -12.77 -9.72 5.98
C TYR A 47 -11.54 -9.63 6.89
N ASN A 48 -10.67 -10.63 6.83
CA ASN A 48 -9.36 -10.56 7.46
C ASN A 48 -8.29 -11.02 6.49
N SER A 49 -7.12 -10.40 6.53
CA SER A 49 -5.99 -10.72 5.66
C SER A 49 -4.69 -10.73 6.44
N ILE A 50 -3.88 -11.76 6.23
CA ILE A 50 -2.47 -11.78 6.60
C ILE A 50 -1.62 -11.82 5.33
N GLY A 51 -0.72 -10.85 5.21
CA GLY A 51 0.16 -10.70 4.08
C GLY A 51 1.62 -10.84 4.48
N ALA A 52 2.45 -11.42 3.62
CA ALA A 52 3.88 -11.37 3.74
C ALA A 52 4.53 -11.28 2.36
N GLY A 53 5.64 -10.55 2.28
CA GLY A 53 6.31 -10.32 1.02
C GLY A 53 7.80 -10.07 1.18
N GLY A 54 8.52 -10.26 0.09
CA GLY A 54 9.95 -10.10 0.01
C GLY A 54 10.37 -9.47 -1.31
N SER A 55 11.46 -8.72 -1.30
CA SER A 55 12.01 -8.10 -2.49
C SER A 55 13.53 -8.10 -2.52
N VAL A 56 14.07 -8.10 -3.73
CA VAL A 56 15.50 -7.94 -4.02
C VAL A 56 15.63 -6.83 -5.04
N ALA A 57 16.34 -5.77 -4.69
CA ALA A 57 16.68 -4.70 -5.61
C ALA A 57 18.18 -4.69 -5.90
N VAL A 58 18.51 -4.65 -7.19
CA VAL A 58 19.88 -4.62 -7.71
C VAL A 58 20.10 -3.32 -8.46
N GLU A 59 20.98 -2.48 -7.92
CA GLU A 59 21.44 -1.24 -8.52
C GLU A 59 22.56 -1.54 -9.53
N SER A 60 22.50 -0.90 -10.69
CA SER A 60 23.56 -0.94 -11.71
C SER A 60 24.84 -0.30 -11.18
N GLU A 61 25.98 -0.71 -11.76
CA GLU A 61 27.29 -0.18 -11.38
C GLU A 61 27.39 1.34 -11.52
N ASP A 62 26.72 1.88 -12.54
CA ASP A 62 26.67 3.30 -12.86
C ASP A 62 25.62 4.08 -12.04
N LYS A 63 24.87 3.40 -11.16
CA LYS A 63 23.80 3.95 -10.32
C LYS A 63 22.68 4.65 -11.10
N ASN A 64 22.54 4.32 -12.38
CA ASN A 64 21.49 4.89 -13.22
C ASN A 64 20.28 3.97 -13.34
N SER A 65 20.31 2.75 -12.84
CA SER A 65 19.15 1.87 -12.85
C SER A 65 19.08 0.96 -11.64
N ILE A 66 17.85 0.63 -11.25
CA ILE A 66 17.55 -0.32 -10.19
C ILE A 66 16.56 -1.32 -10.76
N LEU A 67 16.90 -2.60 -10.69
CA LEU A 67 16.01 -3.71 -11.03
C LEU A 67 15.52 -4.35 -9.74
N THR A 68 14.21 -4.34 -9.52
CA THR A 68 13.58 -4.90 -8.32
C THR A 68 12.74 -6.10 -8.71
N TYR A 69 12.91 -7.19 -7.96
CA TYR A 69 12.05 -8.36 -7.98
C TYR A 69 11.32 -8.42 -6.64
N SER A 70 10.02 -8.60 -6.65
CA SER A 70 9.19 -8.76 -5.46
C SER A 70 8.28 -9.97 -5.58
N LEU A 71 8.03 -10.64 -4.46
CA LEU A 71 7.04 -11.69 -4.33
C LEU A 71 6.24 -11.42 -3.06
N ASP A 72 4.92 -11.36 -3.21
CA ASP A 72 3.98 -11.06 -2.14
C ASP A 72 2.93 -12.18 -2.09
N THR A 73 2.52 -12.56 -0.89
CA THR A 73 1.48 -13.57 -0.65
C THR A 73 0.52 -13.07 0.41
N PHE A 74 -0.76 -13.21 0.15
CA PHE A 74 -1.86 -12.83 1.03
C PHE A 74 -2.75 -14.05 1.26
N PHE A 75 -3.09 -14.28 2.52
CA PHE A 75 -4.07 -15.26 2.96
C PHE A 75 -5.21 -14.50 3.60
N ASP A 76 -6.35 -14.53 2.93
CA ASP A 76 -7.54 -13.80 3.28
C ASP A 76 -8.62 -14.79 3.69
N THR A 77 -9.45 -14.40 4.64
CA THR A 77 -10.71 -15.08 4.96
C THR A 77 -11.82 -14.05 4.85
N VAL A 78 -12.91 -14.45 4.20
CA VAL A 78 -14.08 -13.61 3.92
C VAL A 78 -15.29 -14.27 4.56
N ASP A 79 -16.01 -13.54 5.40
CA ASP A 79 -17.30 -13.97 5.93
C ASP A 79 -18.38 -13.65 4.88
N ILE A 80 -19.10 -14.66 4.42
CA ILE A 80 -20.08 -14.52 3.34
C ILE A 80 -21.38 -13.99 3.93
N ILE A 81 -21.56 -12.67 3.85
CA ILE A 81 -22.81 -12.01 4.24
C ILE A 81 -23.69 -11.82 3.01
N ARG A 82 -24.86 -12.46 3.02
CA ARG A 82 -25.83 -12.33 1.93
C ARG A 82 -26.65 -11.05 2.04
N PHE A 83 -27.44 -10.78 1.00
CA PHE A 83 -28.23 -9.55 0.90
C PHE A 83 -29.23 -9.37 2.06
N ASP A 84 -29.66 -10.46 2.67
CA ASP A 84 -30.55 -10.51 3.83
C ASP A 84 -29.83 -10.27 5.16
N GLY A 85 -28.52 -10.03 5.13
CA GLY A 85 -27.68 -9.74 6.29
C GLY A 85 -27.35 -10.97 7.13
N THR A 86 -27.72 -12.18 6.68
CA THR A 86 -27.34 -13.42 7.35
C THR A 86 -25.93 -13.85 6.98
N ASP A 87 -25.24 -14.44 7.94
CA ASP A 87 -23.90 -15.06 7.85
C ASP A 87 -23.99 -16.60 7.79
N ASP A 88 -25.17 -17.12 7.40
CA ASP A 88 -25.50 -18.56 7.44
C ASP A 88 -24.62 -19.41 6.50
N GLU A 89 -23.95 -18.80 5.53
CA GLU A 89 -23.01 -19.47 4.62
C GLU A 89 -21.59 -19.62 5.19
N GLY A 90 -21.29 -18.95 6.31
CA GLY A 90 -20.01 -19.04 6.99
C GLY A 90 -18.88 -18.27 6.30
N SER A 91 -17.64 -18.74 6.50
CA SER A 91 -16.41 -18.12 6.02
C SER A 91 -15.75 -18.92 4.91
N ASP A 92 -15.15 -18.25 3.94
CA ASP A 92 -14.34 -18.88 2.89
C ASP A 92 -12.97 -18.20 2.75
N ASP A 93 -11.99 -18.96 2.27
CA ASP A 93 -10.59 -18.53 2.18
C ASP A 93 -10.25 -18.06 0.75
N HIS A 94 -9.43 -17.02 0.68
CA HIS A 94 -8.85 -16.50 -0.57
C HIS A 94 -7.35 -16.35 -0.43
N ILE A 95 -6.60 -16.95 -1.36
CA ILE A 95 -5.15 -16.87 -1.41
C ILE A 95 -4.75 -16.08 -2.66
N SER A 96 -3.93 -15.05 -2.47
CA SER A 96 -3.35 -14.27 -3.55
C SER A 96 -1.83 -14.29 -3.51
N ILE A 97 -1.20 -14.62 -4.63
CA ILE A 97 0.25 -14.56 -4.81
C ILE A 97 0.55 -13.60 -5.95
N ALA A 98 1.43 -12.63 -5.75
CA ALA A 98 1.83 -11.66 -6.75
C ALA A 98 3.36 -11.58 -6.89
N GLY A 99 3.86 -11.75 -8.11
CA GLY A 99 5.24 -11.51 -8.47
C GLY A 99 5.36 -10.24 -9.29
N THR A 100 6.29 -9.34 -8.90
CA THR A 100 6.51 -8.08 -9.60
C THR A 100 7.98 -7.92 -10.00
N ILE A 101 8.21 -7.51 -11.24
CA ILE A 101 9.50 -7.07 -11.75
C ILE A 101 9.39 -5.59 -12.08
N ASN A 102 10.29 -4.77 -11.54
CA ASN A 102 10.28 -3.33 -11.73
C ASN A 102 11.67 -2.80 -12.07
N LEU A 103 11.81 -2.17 -13.23
CA LEU A 103 13.02 -1.50 -13.70
C LEU A 103 12.83 0.01 -13.59
N TYR A 104 13.57 0.64 -12.69
CA TYR A 104 13.77 2.08 -12.66
C TYR A 104 15.04 2.44 -13.41
N ARG A 105 15.01 3.47 -14.27
CA ARG A 105 16.18 3.96 -14.99
C ARG A 105 16.19 5.48 -15.19
N VAL A 106 17.32 6.11 -14.86
CA VAL A 106 17.66 7.46 -15.27
C VAL A 106 18.08 7.42 -16.74
N LEU A 107 17.30 8.06 -17.61
CA LEU A 107 17.52 8.09 -19.06
C LEU A 107 18.32 9.32 -19.48
N SER A 108 18.11 10.43 -18.78
CA SER A 108 18.88 11.67 -18.93
C SER A 108 18.89 12.42 -17.60
N PRO A 109 19.70 13.48 -17.42
CA PRO A 109 19.68 14.31 -16.21
C PRO A 109 18.30 14.94 -15.89
N LYS A 110 17.37 14.94 -16.84
CA LYS A 110 16.01 15.46 -16.67
C LYS A 110 14.92 14.39 -16.87
N THR A 111 15.27 13.18 -17.27
CA THR A 111 14.31 12.14 -17.62
C THR A 111 14.62 10.88 -16.85
N HIS A 112 13.62 10.34 -16.18
CA HIS A 112 13.68 8.99 -15.62
C HIS A 112 12.42 8.21 -16.02
N GLY A 113 12.60 6.91 -16.18
CA GLY A 113 11.55 5.97 -16.52
C GLY A 113 11.45 4.88 -15.47
N GLN A 114 10.26 4.35 -15.33
CA GLN A 114 9.97 3.14 -14.57
C GLN A 114 9.11 2.24 -15.44
N PHE A 115 9.49 0.97 -15.53
CA PHE A 115 8.77 -0.05 -16.29
C PHE A 115 8.59 -1.26 -15.39
N GLY A 116 7.43 -1.89 -15.43
CA GLY A 116 7.21 -3.08 -14.63
C GLY A 116 6.24 -4.07 -15.25
N LEU A 117 6.33 -5.27 -14.72
CA LEU A 117 5.49 -6.42 -15.01
C LEU A 117 5.04 -6.99 -13.67
N THR A 118 3.74 -7.15 -13.49
CA THR A 118 3.17 -7.87 -12.37
C THR A 118 2.38 -9.06 -12.89
N VAL A 119 2.60 -10.22 -12.29
CA VAL A 119 1.81 -11.44 -12.50
C VAL A 119 1.24 -11.85 -11.16
N SER A 120 -0.07 -12.02 -11.08
CA SER A 120 -0.75 -12.43 -9.85
C SER A 120 -1.65 -13.63 -10.10
N SER A 121 -1.60 -14.61 -9.20
CA SER A 121 -2.52 -15.73 -9.14
C SER A 121 -3.39 -15.59 -7.89
N GLN A 122 -4.68 -15.79 -8.05
CA GLN A 122 -5.66 -15.78 -6.98
C GLN A 122 -6.41 -17.12 -7.01
N SER A 123 -6.74 -17.67 -5.84
CA SER A 123 -7.55 -18.88 -5.72
C SER A 123 -8.41 -18.88 -4.45
N GLY A 124 -9.54 -19.58 -4.49
CA GLY A 124 -10.51 -19.65 -3.39
C GLY A 124 -11.72 -18.74 -3.66
N PHE A 125 -12.22 -18.05 -2.64
CA PHE A 125 -13.39 -17.17 -2.75
C PHE A 125 -13.09 -15.92 -3.60
N LEU A 126 -13.45 -15.95 -4.88
CA LEU A 126 -13.26 -14.83 -5.82
C LEU A 126 -14.57 -14.13 -6.19
N GLU A 127 -15.68 -14.60 -5.62
CA GLU A 127 -17.00 -14.01 -5.80
C GLU A 127 -17.09 -12.68 -5.07
N THR A 128 -17.93 -11.78 -5.58
CA THR A 128 -18.37 -10.63 -4.81
C THR A 128 -19.63 -11.04 -4.04
N PRO A 129 -19.67 -10.93 -2.70
CA PRO A 129 -20.80 -11.42 -1.90
C PRO A 129 -22.14 -10.74 -2.24
N PHE A 130 -22.10 -9.61 -2.96
CA PHE A 130 -23.26 -8.80 -3.35
C PHE A 130 -23.74 -8.96 -4.80
N ASN A 131 -23.19 -9.90 -5.58
CA ASN A 131 -23.60 -10.09 -6.98
C ASN A 131 -24.59 -11.24 -7.12
N SER A 132 -25.82 -11.00 -6.66
CA SER A 132 -26.94 -11.90 -6.88
C SER A 132 -28.11 -11.22 -7.58
N VAL A 133 -28.85 -12.00 -8.37
CA VAL A 133 -30.05 -11.55 -9.06
C VAL A 133 -31.26 -12.15 -8.38
N MET A 134 -32.13 -11.26 -7.89
CA MET A 134 -33.42 -11.65 -7.33
C MET A 134 -34.46 -11.85 -8.42
N ILE A 135 -35.01 -13.06 -8.49
CA ILE A 135 -36.16 -13.37 -9.33
C ILE A 135 -37.40 -13.26 -8.46
N GLN A 136 -38.23 -12.25 -8.75
CA GLN A 136 -39.52 -12.05 -8.08
C GLN A 136 -40.65 -12.66 -8.88
N ASP A 137 -41.62 -13.21 -8.17
CA ASP A 137 -42.91 -13.62 -8.75
C ASP A 137 -43.66 -12.36 -9.22
N PRO A 138 -44.06 -12.28 -10.50
CA PRO A 138 -44.75 -11.12 -11.06
C PRO A 138 -46.14 -10.84 -10.44
N VAL A 139 -46.72 -11.80 -9.71
CA VAL A 139 -48.06 -11.68 -9.11
C VAL A 139 -48.00 -11.33 -7.63
N THR A 140 -47.09 -11.93 -6.88
CA THR A 140 -47.01 -11.76 -5.42
C THR A 140 -45.92 -10.79 -4.98
N SER A 141 -45.01 -10.39 -5.88
CA SER A 141 -43.79 -9.61 -5.57
C SER A 141 -42.87 -10.27 -4.53
N ALA A 142 -43.13 -11.53 -4.17
CA ALA A 142 -42.26 -12.31 -3.29
C ALA A 142 -40.99 -12.71 -4.05
N VAL A 143 -39.85 -12.69 -3.35
CA VAL A 143 -38.60 -13.26 -3.87
C VAL A 143 -38.77 -14.77 -3.96
N THR A 144 -38.72 -15.31 -5.17
CA THR A 144 -38.95 -16.75 -5.43
C THR A 144 -37.64 -17.52 -5.57
N SER A 145 -36.59 -16.87 -6.06
CA SER A 145 -35.27 -17.47 -6.20
C SER A 145 -34.20 -16.39 -6.23
N GLU A 146 -33.09 -16.67 -5.58
CA GLU A 146 -31.82 -15.98 -5.76
C GLU A 146 -30.95 -16.81 -6.70
N VAL A 147 -30.31 -16.14 -7.66
CA VAL A 147 -29.28 -16.74 -8.50
C VAL A 147 -28.01 -15.94 -8.34
N THR A 148 -26.96 -16.62 -7.93
CA THR A 148 -25.64 -16.05 -7.68
C THR A 148 -24.70 -16.43 -8.83
N GLU A 149 -23.86 -15.48 -9.28
CA GLU A 149 -22.83 -15.77 -10.28
C GLU A 149 -21.63 -16.44 -9.60
N GLU A 150 -21.46 -17.73 -9.83
CA GLU A 150 -20.28 -18.46 -9.37
C GLU A 150 -19.09 -18.13 -10.29
N LEU A 151 -18.12 -17.39 -9.74
CA LEU A 151 -16.86 -17.14 -10.43
C LEU A 151 -15.94 -18.34 -10.30
N SER A 152 -15.08 -18.55 -11.30
CA SER A 152 -14.07 -19.61 -11.24
C SER A 152 -13.17 -19.44 -10.01
N ASP A 153 -12.92 -20.52 -9.28
CA ASP A 153 -12.07 -20.60 -8.07
C ASP A 153 -10.60 -20.20 -8.27
N SER A 154 -10.21 -19.81 -9.48
CA SER A 154 -8.86 -19.32 -9.76
C SER A 154 -8.85 -18.22 -10.81
N ARG A 155 -7.92 -17.28 -10.65
CA ARG A 155 -7.73 -16.17 -11.59
C ARG A 155 -6.26 -15.83 -11.72
N LEU A 156 -5.74 -15.89 -12.95
CA LEU A 156 -4.42 -15.39 -13.29
C LEU A 156 -4.55 -14.01 -13.95
N ARG A 157 -3.79 -13.03 -13.46
CA ARG A 157 -3.71 -11.69 -14.06
C ARG A 157 -2.25 -11.36 -14.38
N ALA A 158 -2.03 -10.68 -15.49
CA ALA A 158 -0.74 -10.12 -15.84
C ALA A 158 -0.92 -8.67 -16.30
N ALA A 159 -0.07 -7.78 -15.82
CA ALA A 159 -0.12 -6.35 -16.14
C ALA A 159 1.28 -5.83 -16.46
N LEU A 160 1.39 -5.14 -17.58
CA LEU A 160 2.55 -4.36 -17.95
C LEU A 160 2.24 -2.88 -17.71
N TYR A 161 3.17 -2.17 -17.10
CA TYR A 161 3.03 -0.74 -16.85
C TYR A 161 4.34 0.00 -17.08
N GLY A 162 4.21 1.29 -17.38
CA GLY A 162 5.36 2.16 -17.60
C GLY A 162 5.00 3.61 -17.30
N THR A 163 5.91 4.30 -16.63
CA THR A 163 5.82 5.75 -16.43
C THR A 163 7.14 6.40 -16.81
N VAL A 164 7.06 7.52 -17.52
CA VAL A 164 8.23 8.33 -17.87
C VAL A 164 7.98 9.73 -17.34
N ARG A 165 8.93 10.27 -16.59
CA ARG A 165 8.86 11.63 -16.05
C ARG A 165 10.00 12.46 -16.63
N HIS A 166 9.67 13.65 -17.13
CA HIS A 166 10.62 14.60 -17.70
C HIS A 166 10.49 15.97 -17.02
N SER A 167 11.59 16.49 -16.50
CA SER A 167 11.65 17.83 -15.91
C SER A 167 11.86 18.89 -16.99
N LEU A 168 10.93 19.84 -17.07
CA LEU A 168 10.99 20.97 -18.01
C LEU A 168 12.00 22.06 -17.59
N ARG A 169 12.50 22.04 -16.35
CA ARG A 169 13.47 23.01 -15.84
C ARG A 169 14.85 22.37 -15.64
N PRO A 170 15.96 23.04 -16.03
CA PRO A 170 17.28 22.62 -15.61
C PRO A 170 17.46 22.82 -14.10
N GLY A 171 17.84 21.76 -13.39
CA GLY A 171 18.70 21.87 -12.21
C GLY A 171 18.08 22.37 -10.89
N LEU A 172 16.96 21.81 -10.43
CA LEU A 172 16.88 21.60 -8.98
C LEU A 172 17.40 20.19 -8.68
N PRO A 173 18.60 20.05 -8.07
CA PRO A 173 19.03 18.75 -7.59
C PRO A 173 18.01 18.28 -6.55
N TRP A 174 17.53 17.06 -6.74
CA TRP A 174 16.66 16.34 -5.82
C TRP A 174 17.49 15.95 -4.59
N SER A 175 17.86 16.91 -3.75
CA SER A 175 18.30 16.60 -2.40
C SER A 175 17.04 16.19 -1.63
N SER A 176 16.98 14.90 -1.31
CA SER A 176 15.96 14.23 -0.49
C SER A 176 14.53 14.16 -1.04
N ALA A 177 14.25 13.18 -1.89
CA ALA A 177 13.15 12.30 -1.49
C ALA A 177 13.72 11.16 -0.68
N VAL A 178 13.51 11.31 0.62
CA VAL A 178 13.01 10.21 1.44
C VAL A 178 11.96 9.47 0.61
N ALA A 179 12.10 8.15 0.49
CA ALA A 179 11.08 7.29 -0.07
C ALA A 179 9.73 7.62 0.60
N THR A 180 8.90 8.41 -0.08
CA THR A 180 7.50 8.56 0.28
C THR A 180 6.79 7.38 -0.35
N THR A 181 6.56 6.36 0.47
CA THR A 181 5.32 5.58 0.47
C THR A 181 4.15 6.54 0.22
N PRO A 182 3.11 6.18 -0.54
CA PRO A 182 1.95 7.06 -0.72
C PRO A 182 1.36 7.35 0.66
N THR A 183 1.52 8.59 1.14
CA THR A 183 0.87 9.09 2.35
C THR A 183 -0.17 10.10 1.89
N THR A 184 -1.42 9.76 2.14
CA THR A 184 -2.60 10.61 2.00
C THR A 184 -2.43 11.89 2.84
N GLY A 185 -3.10 12.95 2.41
CA GLY A 185 -2.79 14.35 2.72
C GLY A 185 -2.66 14.73 4.20
N ARG A 186 -1.74 15.66 4.47
CA ARG A 186 -1.54 16.30 5.78
C ARG A 186 -2.17 17.70 5.76
N VAL A 187 -3.26 17.90 6.51
CA VAL A 187 -3.76 19.23 6.89
C VAL A 187 -3.13 19.65 8.21
N GLY A 188 -2.67 20.89 8.28
CA GLY A 188 -1.83 21.41 9.36
C GLY A 188 -2.53 21.59 10.71
N ALA A 189 -1.78 21.33 11.78
CA ALA A 189 -2.12 21.71 13.14
C ALA A 189 -1.47 23.06 13.53
N PRO A 190 -2.09 23.86 14.41
CA PRO A 190 -1.70 25.24 14.65
C PRO A 190 -0.49 25.39 15.59
N ARG A 191 0.37 26.37 15.28
CA ARG A 191 1.51 26.82 16.09
C ARG A 191 1.04 27.55 17.36
N ALA A 192 1.43 27.03 18.52
CA ALA A 192 1.42 27.79 19.78
C ALA A 192 2.57 28.83 19.79
N ARG A 193 2.23 30.10 19.97
CA ARG A 193 3.18 31.21 20.15
C ARG A 193 3.62 31.32 21.62
N GLY A 194 4.84 30.88 21.93
CA GLY A 194 5.54 31.26 23.15
C GLY A 194 6.52 32.41 22.89
N LYS A 195 6.29 33.57 23.53
CA LYS A 195 7.23 34.71 23.55
C LYS A 195 8.37 34.43 24.53
N LEU A 196 9.63 34.49 24.11
CA LEU A 196 10.77 34.72 25.01
C LEU A 196 11.77 35.72 24.40
N LYS A 197 12.28 36.55 25.29
CA LYS A 197 12.95 37.86 25.13
C LYS A 197 14.47 37.67 24.90
N PRO A 198 15.15 38.52 24.10
CA PRO A 198 16.60 38.39 23.89
C PRO A 198 17.41 39.22 24.90
N PRO A 199 18.67 38.84 25.16
CA PRO A 199 19.69 39.84 25.41
C PRO A 199 20.94 39.70 24.50
N ARG A 200 21.72 40.78 24.53
CA ARG A 200 22.69 41.26 23.54
C ARG A 200 24.08 40.58 23.58
N ARG A 201 24.63 40.40 22.38
CA ARG A 201 26.01 40.65 21.85
C ARG A 201 27.23 40.56 22.78
N HIS A 202 28.28 39.84 22.31
CA HIS A 202 29.58 40.42 21.89
C HIS A 202 30.38 39.42 21.00
N ARG A 203 31.10 39.93 19.98
CA ARG A 203 32.00 39.28 18.97
C ARG A 203 33.48 39.52 19.39
N PRO A 204 34.55 39.13 18.64
CA PRO A 204 34.98 37.92 17.88
C PRO A 204 36.47 37.57 18.30
N PRO A 205 37.46 37.12 17.46
CA PRO A 205 37.59 36.13 16.37
C PRO A 205 38.69 35.02 16.59
N GLU A 206 38.71 33.99 15.70
CA GLU A 206 39.86 33.18 15.16
C GLU A 206 40.77 32.33 16.09
N PRO A 207 41.64 31.39 15.60
CA PRO A 207 41.89 30.87 14.24
C PRO A 207 41.94 29.31 14.08
N SER A 208 42.17 28.90 12.82
CA SER A 208 42.37 27.56 12.23
C SER A 208 43.33 26.57 12.93
N ARG A 209 43.13 25.25 12.76
CA ARG A 209 44.09 24.27 12.14
C ARG A 209 43.63 22.78 12.16
N PRO A 210 44.32 21.86 11.43
CA PRO A 210 43.73 20.72 10.71
C PRO A 210 43.91 19.37 11.43
N GLY A 211 43.14 18.36 10.98
CA GLY A 211 43.36 16.97 11.35
C GLY A 211 42.46 16.04 10.54
N VAL A 212 43.02 15.48 9.47
CA VAL A 212 42.42 14.35 8.72
C VAL A 212 42.58 13.10 9.58
N GLY A 213 41.46 12.45 9.91
CA GLY A 213 41.35 11.17 10.62
C GLY A 213 40.23 10.32 10.01
N PRO A 214 40.20 9.00 10.28
CA PRO A 214 39.80 7.98 9.31
C PRO A 214 38.31 8.00 8.95
N ARG A 215 38.04 7.52 7.72
CA ARG A 215 36.71 7.40 7.12
C ARG A 215 35.76 6.62 8.06
N PRO A 216 34.53 7.10 8.29
CA PRO A 216 33.53 6.31 9.00
C PRO A 216 33.11 5.09 8.15
N CYS A 217 33.08 3.91 8.76
CA CYS A 217 32.38 2.74 8.25
C CYS A 217 30.93 3.10 7.88
N PRO A 218 30.32 2.43 6.88
CA PRO A 218 28.93 2.68 6.54
C PRO A 218 28.04 2.40 7.76
N ALA A 219 27.35 3.45 8.19
CA ALA A 219 26.38 3.36 9.26
C ALA A 219 25.27 2.39 8.84
N LYS A 220 25.09 1.32 9.63
CA LYS A 220 23.87 0.50 9.61
C LYS A 220 22.69 1.43 9.90
N ARG A 221 21.91 1.77 8.88
CA ARG A 221 20.72 2.60 9.01
C ARG A 221 19.50 1.69 8.96
N SER A 222 19.16 1.10 10.09
CA SER A 222 17.84 0.51 10.29
C SER A 222 16.82 1.65 10.34
N THR A 223 16.06 1.82 9.28
CA THR A 223 14.94 2.77 9.28
C THR A 223 13.71 1.99 9.73
N PHE A 224 13.26 2.26 10.96
CA PHE A 224 11.97 1.78 11.45
C PHE A 224 10.91 2.81 11.06
N SER A 225 9.90 2.38 10.32
CA SER A 225 8.68 3.16 10.08
C SER A 225 7.55 2.52 10.88
N VAL A 226 6.82 3.33 11.64
CA VAL A 226 5.73 2.89 12.54
C VAL A 226 4.40 3.48 12.05
N VAL A 227 3.40 2.60 12.08
CA VAL A 227 1.94 2.64 11.91
C VAL A 227 1.24 4.01 11.83
N SER A 228 0.42 4.15 10.78
CA SER A 228 -0.70 5.10 10.70
C SER A 228 -1.95 4.47 11.29
N ALA A 229 -2.59 5.17 12.23
CA ALA A 229 -3.97 4.93 12.62
C ALA A 229 -4.81 6.12 12.16
N GLU A 230 -5.79 5.89 11.29
CA GLU A 230 -6.82 6.88 10.96
C GLU A 230 -8.12 6.46 11.66
N LEU A 231 -8.68 7.36 12.46
CA LEU A 231 -10.03 7.27 13.02
C LEU A 231 -10.94 8.11 12.12
N PRO A 232 -12.02 7.56 11.54
CA PRO A 232 -12.98 8.36 10.79
C PRO A 232 -13.81 9.27 11.70
N SER A 233 -14.11 10.44 11.15
CA SER A 233 -14.99 11.47 11.71
C SER A 233 -16.46 11.03 11.71
N ARG A 234 -17.17 11.42 12.78
CA ARG A 234 -18.62 11.30 12.96
C ARG A 234 -19.44 11.84 11.80
#